data_AF-A0A916M1Y7-F1
#
_entry.id   AF-A0A916M1Y7-F1
#
_cell.length_a   1.000
_cell.length_b   1.000
_cell.length_c   1.000
_cell.angle_alpha   90.00
_cell.angle_beta   90.00
_cell.angle_gamma   90.00
#
_symmetry.space_group_name_H-M   'P 1'
#
loop_
_entity.id
_entity.type
_entity.pdbx_description
1 polymer ?
#
loop_
_entity_poly.entity_id
_entity_poly.type
_entity_poly.pdbx_seq_one_letter_code
_entity_poly.pdbx_strand_id
1 'polypeptide(L)'
;MTSIASSSSLRGRLELAAQSVGKITLFLALLAVPALPYAVLRFLIEGSLCVHWSLTAVITLACLAFCAYRIVPAVTSSFASNWWKTGINVNSALGMYIFVGVFALTATAAFGGLSAILYQVRPSWVQYTTTRDSITSGALTDLYAWHLLDMVPAIDIWKSLGVDAPPVTSATRAGGLLVLAYKIIIAFPLITIACRWIAWRMDTAKKLA
;
A
#
# COMPACT_ATOMS: atom_id res chain seq x y z
N MET A 1 -37.42 -17.75 -40.82
CA MET A 1 -37.90 -17.62 -39.42
C MET A 1 -36.75 -17.07 -38.58
N THR A 2 -36.67 -15.76 -38.45
CA THR A 2 -35.63 -15.06 -37.67
C THR A 2 -36.18 -14.80 -36.28
N SER A 3 -35.62 -15.50 -35.30
CA SER A 3 -35.93 -15.34 -33.87
C SER A 3 -35.59 -13.91 -33.44
N ILE A 4 -36.62 -13.13 -33.08
CA ILE A 4 -36.47 -11.81 -32.46
C ILE A 4 -35.96 -12.06 -31.04
N ALA A 5 -34.64 -12.10 -30.88
CA ALA A 5 -34.00 -12.14 -29.57
C ALA A 5 -34.51 -10.97 -28.72
N SER A 6 -35.11 -11.29 -27.57
CA SER A 6 -35.91 -10.36 -26.79
C SER A 6 -35.07 -9.17 -26.30
N SER A 7 -35.57 -7.96 -26.54
CA SER A 7 -34.96 -6.69 -26.14
C SER A 7 -34.67 -6.60 -24.63
N SER A 8 -35.39 -7.37 -23.81
CA SER A 8 -35.18 -7.50 -22.37
C SER A 8 -33.83 -8.13 -22.01
N SER A 9 -33.35 -9.09 -22.80
CA SER A 9 -32.06 -9.76 -22.55
C SER A 9 -30.88 -8.83 -22.83
N LEU A 10 -31.03 -7.95 -23.81
CA LEU A 10 -29.99 -6.99 -24.22
C LEU A 10 -29.85 -5.85 -23.21
N ARG A 11 -30.97 -5.36 -22.66
CA ARG A 11 -30.97 -4.32 -21.63
C ARG A 11 -30.31 -4.78 -20.33
N GLY A 12 -30.60 -6.01 -19.88
CA GLY A 12 -29.97 -6.59 -18.70
C GLY A 12 -28.45 -6.78 -18.85
N ARG A 13 -27.98 -7.17 -20.05
CA ARG A 13 -26.53 -7.29 -20.33
C ARG A 13 -25.83 -5.93 -20.36
N LEU A 14 -26.49 -4.89 -20.87
CA LEU A 14 -25.96 -3.52 -20.86
C LEU A 14 -25.86 -2.95 -19.44
N GLU A 15 -26.86 -3.19 -18.58
CA GLU A 15 -26.81 -2.75 -17.18
C GLU A 15 -25.72 -3.47 -16.37
N LEU A 16 -25.54 -4.78 -16.58
CA LEU A 16 -24.43 -5.54 -15.97
C LEU A 16 -23.06 -5.05 -16.45
N ALA A 17 -22.92 -4.74 -17.75
CA ALA A 17 -21.69 -4.18 -18.30
C ALA A 17 -21.40 -2.78 -17.72
N ALA A 18 -22.40 -1.90 -17.62
CA ALA A 18 -22.25 -0.59 -17.00
C ALA A 18 -21.85 -0.68 -15.52
N GLN A 19 -22.43 -1.63 -14.78
CA GLN A 19 -22.10 -1.87 -13.37
C GLN A 19 -20.68 -2.46 -13.22
N SER A 20 -20.22 -3.27 -14.17
CA SER A 20 -18.84 -3.79 -14.23
C SER A 20 -17.83 -2.67 -14.52
N VAL A 21 -18.10 -1.82 -15.51
CA VAL A 21 -17.23 -0.70 -15.87
C VAL A 21 -17.12 0.28 -14.70
N GLY A 22 -18.23 0.62 -14.03
CA GLY A 22 -18.20 1.47 -12.85
C GLY A 22 -17.33 0.93 -11.71
N LYS A 23 -17.31 -0.39 -11.50
CA LYS A 23 -16.44 -1.04 -10.50
C LYS A 23 -14.96 -0.99 -10.89
N ILE A 24 -14.64 -1.19 -12.17
CA ILE A 24 -13.26 -1.11 -12.67
C ILE A 24 -12.74 0.32 -12.57
N THR A 25 -13.50 1.32 -12.99
CA THR A 25 -13.10 2.73 -12.89
C THR A 25 -12.90 3.15 -11.44
N LEU A 26 -13.76 2.68 -10.52
CA LEU A 26 -13.63 2.95 -9.09
C LEU A 26 -12.40 2.26 -8.49
N PHE A 27 -12.08 1.04 -8.93
CA PHE A 27 -10.86 0.32 -8.54
C PHE A 27 -9.58 1.01 -9.04
N LEU A 28 -9.56 1.48 -10.29
CA LEU A 28 -8.45 2.23 -10.87
C LEU A 28 -8.27 3.59 -10.17
N ALA A 29 -9.36 4.30 -9.88
CA ALA A 29 -9.31 5.53 -9.08
C ALA A 29 -8.78 5.27 -7.67
N LEU A 30 -9.15 4.15 -7.05
CA LEU A 30 -8.65 3.70 -5.74
C LEU A 30 -7.15 3.42 -5.73
N LEU A 31 -6.57 2.97 -6.85
CA LEU A 31 -5.13 2.78 -7.01
C LEU A 31 -4.41 4.10 -7.30
N ALA A 32 -5.04 5.01 -8.06
CA ALA A 32 -4.45 6.29 -8.44
C ALA A 32 -4.40 7.32 -7.31
N VAL A 33 -5.44 7.40 -6.46
CA VAL A 33 -5.52 8.32 -5.31
C VAL A 33 -4.34 8.16 -4.34
N PRO A 34 -3.91 6.96 -3.93
CA PRO A 34 -2.75 6.79 -3.09
C PRO A 34 -1.43 6.94 -3.88
N ALA A 35 -1.40 6.61 -5.18
CA ALA A 35 -0.21 6.80 -6.02
C ALA A 35 0.23 8.27 -6.14
N LEU A 36 -0.70 9.23 -6.07
CA LEU A 36 -0.40 10.67 -6.07
C LEU A 36 0.48 11.11 -4.88
N PRO A 37 0.11 10.85 -3.61
CA PRO A 37 0.97 11.11 -2.46
C PRO A 37 2.34 10.45 -2.59
N TYR A 38 2.43 9.24 -3.15
CA TYR A 38 3.72 8.58 -3.39
C TYR A 38 4.56 9.33 -4.43
N ALA A 39 3.96 9.71 -5.56
CA ALA A 39 4.65 10.48 -6.60
C ALA A 39 5.11 11.84 -6.07
N VAL A 40 4.27 12.52 -5.29
CA VAL A 40 4.61 13.78 -4.62
C VAL A 40 5.74 13.57 -3.61
N LEU A 41 5.67 12.55 -2.75
CA LEU A 41 6.77 12.25 -1.81
C LEU A 41 8.06 11.93 -2.54
N ARG A 42 8.01 11.10 -3.59
CA ARG A 42 9.17 10.74 -4.40
C ARG A 42 9.78 11.97 -5.05
N PHE A 43 8.95 12.82 -5.66
CA PHE A 43 9.39 14.07 -6.27
C PHE A 43 9.99 15.04 -5.24
N LEU A 44 9.36 15.17 -4.06
CA LEU A 44 9.89 15.96 -2.96
C LEU A 44 11.21 15.38 -2.42
N ILE A 45 11.39 14.06 -2.39
CA ILE A 45 12.63 13.41 -1.94
C ILE A 45 13.74 13.58 -2.98
N GLU A 46 13.44 13.38 -4.26
CA GLU A 46 14.41 13.47 -5.36
C GLU A 46 14.80 14.92 -5.66
N GLY A 47 13.85 15.88 -5.60
CA GLY A 47 14.12 17.31 -5.82
C GLY A 47 14.85 17.99 -4.66
N SER A 48 14.94 17.33 -3.51
CA SER A 48 15.44 17.86 -2.26
C SER A 48 16.82 17.27 -1.93
N LEU A 49 17.79 17.48 -2.82
CA LEU A 49 19.17 16.98 -2.68
C LEU A 49 20.10 18.08 -2.14
N CYS A 50 20.40 18.02 -0.81
CA CYS A 50 21.66 18.39 -0.12
C CYS A 50 21.49 18.68 1.39
N VAL A 51 20.34 19.16 1.89
CA VAL A 51 20.17 19.57 3.31
C VAL A 51 19.03 18.82 4.04
N HIS A 52 18.25 18.03 3.32
CA HIS A 52 16.85 17.76 3.68
C HIS A 52 16.56 16.30 4.03
N TRP A 53 17.49 15.37 3.80
CA TRP A 53 17.30 13.93 4.02
C TRP A 53 16.85 13.62 5.46
N SER A 54 17.46 14.29 6.43
CA SER A 54 17.10 14.19 7.84
C SER A 54 15.69 14.74 8.10
N LEU A 55 15.34 15.87 7.50
CA LEU A 55 14.04 16.52 7.70
C LEU A 55 12.91 15.68 7.08
N THR A 56 13.11 15.17 5.87
CA THR A 56 12.13 14.31 5.20
C THR A 56 11.96 12.99 5.93
N ALA A 57 13.05 12.38 6.40
CA ALA A 57 12.97 11.18 7.24
C ALA A 57 12.24 11.45 8.56
N VAL A 58 12.54 12.57 9.24
CA VAL A 58 11.86 12.97 10.49
C VAL A 58 10.39 13.25 10.25
N ILE A 59 10.02 14.00 9.22
CA ILE A 59 8.62 14.27 8.87
C ILE A 59 7.89 12.97 8.53
N THR A 60 8.53 12.08 7.74
CA THR A 60 7.90 10.82 7.37
C THR A 60 7.75 9.88 8.57
N LEU A 61 8.74 9.83 9.45
CA LEU A 61 8.66 9.11 10.72
C LEU A 61 7.61 9.71 11.66
N ALA A 62 7.47 11.04 11.71
CA ALA A 62 6.44 11.71 12.49
C ALA A 62 5.04 11.41 11.92
N CYS A 63 4.87 11.43 10.59
CA CYS A 63 3.62 11.02 9.94
C CYS A 63 3.32 9.54 10.21
N LEU A 64 4.31 8.65 10.14
CA LEU A 64 4.15 7.24 10.49
C LEU A 64 3.81 7.03 11.95
N ALA A 65 4.49 7.73 12.87
CA ALA A 65 4.23 7.68 14.30
C ALA A 65 2.83 8.22 14.61
N PHE A 66 2.40 9.29 13.93
CA PHE A 66 1.04 9.80 14.03
C PHE A 66 0.03 8.80 13.49
N CYS A 67 0.26 8.22 12.31
CA CYS A 67 -0.58 7.16 11.76
C CYS A 67 -0.64 5.96 12.71
N ALA A 68 0.48 5.46 13.22
CA ALA A 68 0.56 4.34 14.16
C ALA A 68 -0.12 4.67 15.49
N TYR A 69 0.11 5.86 16.04
CA TYR A 69 -0.59 6.36 17.23
C TYR A 69 -2.11 6.45 17.02
N ARG A 70 -2.58 6.61 15.78
CA ARG A 70 -4.01 6.60 15.45
C ARG A 70 -4.52 5.18 15.14
N ILE A 71 -3.68 4.31 14.59
CA ILE A 71 -3.99 2.90 14.26
C ILE A 71 -4.05 2.04 15.52
N VAL A 72 -3.04 2.10 16.39
CA VAL A 72 -2.93 1.24 17.57
C VAL A 72 -4.19 1.35 18.46
N PRO A 73 -4.69 2.55 18.79
CA PRO A 73 -5.95 2.71 19.50
C PRO A 73 -7.17 2.29 18.70
N ALA A 74 -7.20 2.51 17.37
CA ALA A 74 -8.32 2.15 16.51
C ALA A 74 -8.48 0.63 16.29
N VAL A 75 -7.39 -0.13 16.44
CA VAL A 75 -7.38 -1.60 16.41
C VAL A 75 -7.71 -2.17 17.80
N THR A 76 -7.34 -1.49 18.88
CA THR A 76 -7.81 -1.85 20.23
C THR A 76 -9.28 -1.47 20.41
N SER A 77 -10.08 -2.40 20.93
CA SER A 77 -11.55 -2.41 20.95
C SER A 77 -12.27 -1.15 21.49
N SER A 78 -11.59 -0.28 22.25
CA SER A 78 -12.21 0.90 22.87
C SER A 78 -12.29 2.17 22.01
N PHE A 79 -11.59 2.27 20.88
CA PHE A 79 -11.62 3.48 20.04
C PHE A 79 -12.50 3.35 18.79
N ALA A 80 -12.83 2.13 18.36
CA ALA A 80 -13.80 1.89 17.29
C ALA A 80 -15.19 2.48 17.62
N SER A 81 -15.56 2.52 18.90
CA SER A 81 -16.81 3.14 19.37
C SER A 81 -16.77 4.67 19.38
N ASN A 82 -15.61 5.28 19.66
CA ASN A 82 -15.45 6.74 19.75
C ASN A 82 -15.22 7.41 18.39
N TRP A 83 -14.63 6.71 17.42
CA TRP A 83 -14.43 7.26 16.06
C TRP A 83 -15.74 7.37 15.26
N TRP A 84 -16.78 6.63 15.65
CA TRP A 84 -18.14 6.74 15.09
C TRP A 84 -18.74 8.15 15.24
N LYS A 85 -18.26 8.95 16.21
CA LYS A 85 -18.76 10.31 16.46
C LYS A 85 -18.12 11.38 15.58
N THR A 86 -17.02 11.09 14.89
CA THR A 86 -16.18 12.10 14.21
C THR A 86 -16.52 12.31 12.73
N GLY A 87 -17.65 11.77 12.24
CA GLY A 87 -18.23 12.12 10.93
C GLY A 87 -17.51 11.57 9.69
N ILE A 88 -16.27 11.09 9.80
CA ILE A 88 -15.60 10.33 8.74
C ILE A 88 -16.12 8.90 8.80
N ASN A 89 -16.96 8.51 7.85
CA ASN A 89 -17.55 7.17 7.79
C ASN A 89 -16.52 6.14 7.29
N VAL A 90 -15.49 5.86 8.09
CA VAL A 90 -14.48 4.80 7.90
C VAL A 90 -15.08 3.39 7.95
N ASN A 91 -16.36 3.25 8.28
CA ASN A 91 -17.10 1.99 8.10
C ASN A 91 -17.44 1.70 6.65
N SER A 92 -17.29 2.66 5.74
CA SER A 92 -17.26 2.34 4.32
C SER A 92 -15.95 1.58 4.04
N ALA A 93 -16.05 0.38 3.48
CA ALA A 93 -14.88 -0.42 3.10
C ALA A 93 -13.86 0.42 2.30
N LEU A 94 -14.36 1.35 1.49
CA LEU A 94 -13.59 2.36 0.76
C LEU A 94 -12.62 3.17 1.64
N GLY A 95 -13.09 3.71 2.78
CA GLY A 95 -12.26 4.52 3.67
C GLY A 95 -11.09 3.71 4.27
N MET A 96 -11.33 2.43 4.59
CA MET A 96 -10.27 1.54 5.08
C MET A 96 -9.23 1.24 3.99
N TYR A 97 -9.66 0.99 2.75
CA TYR A 97 -8.73 0.75 1.64
C TYR A 97 -7.87 1.97 1.32
N ILE A 98 -8.48 3.17 1.26
CA ILE A 98 -7.73 4.42 1.04
C ILE A 98 -6.72 4.62 2.16
N PHE A 99 -7.14 4.44 3.42
CA PHE A 99 -6.26 4.59 4.56
C PHE A 99 -5.05 3.66 4.50
N VAL A 100 -5.26 2.37 4.21
CA VAL A 100 -4.14 1.42 4.12
C VAL A 100 -3.27 1.65 2.91
N GLY A 101 -3.83 2.07 1.77
CA GLY A 101 -3.05 2.49 0.61
C GLY A 101 -2.11 3.65 0.95
N VAL A 102 -2.63 4.72 1.57
CA VAL A 102 -1.83 5.88 1.99
C VAL A 102 -0.78 5.48 3.02
N PHE A 103 -1.16 4.67 4.02
CA PHE A 103 -0.24 4.18 5.04
C PHE A 103 0.90 3.38 4.41
N ALA A 104 0.59 2.44 3.51
CA ALA A 104 1.57 1.60 2.86
C ALA A 104 2.56 2.39 2.01
N LEU A 105 2.08 3.37 1.27
CA LEU A 105 2.95 4.22 0.44
C LEU A 105 3.82 5.16 1.29
N THR A 106 3.27 5.70 2.38
CA THR A 106 4.03 6.53 3.32
C THR A 106 5.14 5.71 3.97
N ALA A 107 4.83 4.50 4.43
CA ALA A 107 5.81 3.58 4.96
C ALA A 107 6.88 3.20 3.93
N THR A 108 6.50 2.96 2.68
CA THR A 108 7.42 2.64 1.59
C THR A 108 8.44 3.76 1.38
N ALA A 109 7.98 5.01 1.32
CA ALA A 109 8.85 6.16 1.20
C ALA A 109 9.73 6.37 2.43
N ALA A 110 9.19 6.16 3.64
CA ALA A 110 9.94 6.29 4.89
C ALA A 110 11.11 5.31 4.97
N PHE A 111 10.83 4.03 4.70
CA PHE A 111 11.82 2.97 4.77
C PHE A 111 12.83 3.06 3.61
N GLY A 112 12.40 3.50 2.43
CA GLY A 112 13.29 3.84 1.31
C GLY A 112 14.26 4.97 1.68
N GLY A 113 13.74 6.07 2.24
CA GLY A 113 14.55 7.19 2.71
C GLY A 113 15.50 6.80 3.85
N LEU A 114 15.02 6.08 4.86
CA LEU A 114 15.85 5.58 5.97
C LEU A 114 16.98 4.67 5.46
N SER A 115 16.68 3.81 4.50
CA SER A 115 17.67 2.92 3.88
C SER A 115 18.72 3.68 3.09
N ALA A 116 18.32 4.74 2.38
CA ALA A 116 19.25 5.62 1.67
C ALA A 116 20.19 6.34 2.66
N ILE A 117 19.65 6.87 3.75
CA ILE A 117 20.45 7.52 4.81
C ILE A 117 21.43 6.52 5.44
N LEU A 118 20.98 5.32 5.80
CA LEU A 118 21.84 4.32 6.42
C LEU A 118 22.93 3.83 5.45
N TYR A 119 22.59 3.65 4.18
CA TYR A 119 23.55 3.29 3.14
C TYR A 119 24.65 4.35 2.99
N GLN A 120 24.28 5.63 3.01
CA GLN A 120 25.24 6.74 2.87
C GLN A 120 26.08 6.98 4.14
N VAL A 121 25.46 6.97 5.32
CA VAL A 121 26.12 7.36 6.59
C VAL A 121 26.86 6.18 7.24
N ARG A 122 26.41 4.95 7.01
CA ARG A 122 26.93 3.72 7.61
C ARG A 122 27.02 2.57 6.58
N PRO A 123 27.84 2.71 5.53
CA PRO A 123 27.98 1.68 4.48
C PRO A 123 28.54 0.34 4.99
N SER A 124 29.15 0.30 6.18
CA SER A 124 29.60 -0.95 6.82
C SER A 124 28.45 -1.75 7.46
N TRP A 125 27.32 -1.10 7.77
CA TRP A 125 26.17 -1.76 8.41
C TRP A 125 25.18 -2.24 7.36
N VAL A 126 24.88 -1.38 6.39
CA VAL A 126 23.85 -1.62 5.38
C VAL A 126 24.49 -1.54 4.01
N GLN A 127 24.51 -2.67 3.31
CA GLN A 127 24.91 -2.73 1.90
C GLN A 127 23.78 -3.34 1.08
N TYR A 128 23.66 -2.83 -0.13
CA TYR A 128 22.71 -3.31 -1.12
C TYR A 128 23.49 -3.72 -2.37
N THR A 129 23.03 -4.77 -3.04
CA THR A 129 23.48 -5.11 -4.39
C THR A 129 22.44 -4.65 -5.39
N THR A 130 22.89 -4.25 -6.57
CA THR A 130 22.03 -3.77 -7.65
C THR A 130 22.49 -4.38 -8.97
N THR A 131 21.56 -4.60 -9.88
CA THR A 131 21.87 -4.95 -11.28
C THR A 131 22.14 -3.72 -12.15
N ARG A 132 21.92 -2.52 -11.61
CA ARG A 132 22.18 -1.23 -12.28
C ARG A 132 23.56 -0.67 -11.92
N ASP A 133 24.07 0.24 -12.73
CA ASP A 133 25.41 0.84 -12.56
C ASP A 133 25.60 1.59 -11.22
N SER A 134 24.53 2.10 -10.62
CA SER A 134 24.60 2.81 -9.33
C SER A 134 23.32 2.64 -8.50
N ILE A 135 23.49 2.69 -7.17
CA ILE A 135 22.37 2.68 -6.22
C ILE A 135 21.93 4.11 -5.95
N THR A 136 20.80 4.49 -6.52
CA THR A 136 20.15 5.76 -6.23
C THR A 136 19.17 5.60 -5.06
N SER A 137 18.81 6.71 -4.42
CA SER A 137 17.77 6.74 -3.38
C SER A 137 16.43 6.22 -3.91
N GLY A 138 16.07 6.58 -5.15
CA GLY A 138 14.87 6.08 -5.82
C GLY A 138 14.88 4.55 -5.93
N ALA A 139 16.03 3.94 -6.22
CA ALA A 139 16.16 2.48 -6.31
C ALA A 139 15.91 1.78 -4.96
N LEU A 140 16.27 2.42 -3.84
CA LEU A 140 15.98 1.90 -2.50
C LEU A 140 14.50 2.06 -2.13
N THR A 141 13.83 3.12 -2.56
CA THR A 141 12.37 3.23 -2.40
C THR A 141 11.65 2.18 -3.26
N ASP A 142 12.11 1.99 -4.50
CA ASP A 142 11.58 0.97 -5.40
C ASP A 142 11.73 -0.44 -4.79
N LEU A 143 12.84 -0.74 -4.08
CA LEU A 143 13.01 -1.99 -3.32
C LEU A 143 11.85 -2.25 -2.34
N TYR A 144 11.42 -1.25 -1.57
CA TYR A 144 10.30 -1.42 -0.64
C TYR A 144 8.95 -1.50 -1.36
N ALA A 145 8.78 -0.77 -2.47
CA ALA A 145 7.58 -0.86 -3.30
C ALA A 145 7.42 -2.28 -3.86
N TRP A 146 8.51 -2.91 -4.30
CA TRP A 146 8.52 -4.31 -4.71
C TRP A 146 8.09 -5.24 -3.58
N HIS A 147 8.60 -5.04 -2.37
CA HIS A 147 8.16 -5.84 -1.21
C HIS A 147 6.71 -5.58 -0.79
N LEU A 148 6.16 -4.40 -1.07
CA LEU A 148 4.74 -4.11 -0.88
C LEU A 148 3.87 -4.94 -1.83
N LEU A 149 4.26 -4.94 -3.11
CA LEU A 149 3.58 -5.66 -4.18
C LEU A 149 3.56 -7.17 -3.88
N ASP A 150 4.66 -7.71 -3.36
CA ASP A 150 4.77 -9.11 -2.93
C ASP A 150 3.88 -9.51 -1.75
N MET A 151 3.30 -8.56 -1.02
CA MET A 151 2.37 -8.88 0.05
C MET A 151 1.00 -9.32 -0.46
N VAL A 152 0.74 -9.22 -1.77
CA VAL A 152 -0.49 -9.71 -2.38
C VAL A 152 -0.26 -11.16 -2.83
N PRO A 153 -0.64 -12.18 -2.02
CA PRO A 153 -0.31 -13.58 -2.32
C PRO A 153 -0.99 -14.12 -3.58
N ALA A 154 -1.95 -13.38 -4.14
CA ALA A 154 -2.71 -13.78 -5.32
C ALA A 154 -1.99 -13.47 -6.65
N ILE A 155 -0.96 -12.62 -6.63
CA ILE A 155 -0.31 -12.15 -7.86
C ILE A 155 1.20 -12.27 -7.71
N ASP A 156 1.80 -13.23 -8.43
CA ASP A 156 3.25 -13.28 -8.64
C ASP A 156 3.63 -12.15 -9.63
N ILE A 157 3.70 -10.91 -9.12
CA ILE A 157 3.91 -9.70 -9.93
C ILE A 157 5.23 -9.80 -10.70
N TRP A 158 6.27 -10.35 -10.09
CA TRP A 158 7.57 -10.62 -10.73
C TRP A 158 7.44 -11.43 -12.01
N LYS A 159 6.81 -12.60 -11.90
CA LYS A 159 6.62 -13.52 -13.03
C LYS A 159 5.71 -12.90 -14.08
N SER A 160 4.70 -12.16 -13.64
CA SER A 160 3.77 -11.47 -14.53
C SER A 160 4.44 -10.37 -15.35
N LEU A 161 5.50 -9.75 -14.81
CA LEU A 161 6.31 -8.74 -15.49
C LEU A 161 7.53 -9.31 -16.22
N GLY A 162 7.76 -10.62 -16.16
CA GLY A 162 8.94 -11.26 -16.76
C GLY A 162 10.26 -10.87 -16.09
N VAL A 163 10.23 -10.48 -14.81
CA VAL A 163 11.41 -10.07 -14.04
C VAL A 163 11.74 -11.17 -13.05
N ASP A 164 12.92 -11.78 -13.19
CA ASP A 164 13.34 -12.91 -12.36
C ASP A 164 13.69 -12.52 -10.91
N ALA A 165 14.17 -11.29 -10.70
CA ALA A 165 14.58 -10.79 -9.39
C ALA A 165 14.44 -9.26 -9.25
N PRO A 166 14.27 -8.75 -8.01
CA PRO A 166 14.30 -7.32 -7.74
C PRO A 166 15.59 -6.67 -8.26
N PRO A 167 15.51 -5.45 -8.84
CA PRO A 167 16.71 -4.73 -9.30
C PRO A 167 17.72 -4.42 -8.18
N VAL A 168 17.23 -4.36 -6.93
CA VAL A 168 18.04 -4.10 -5.73
C VAL A 168 17.74 -5.17 -4.70
N THR A 169 18.76 -5.72 -4.05
CA THR A 169 18.59 -6.65 -2.94
C THR A 169 19.53 -6.29 -1.78
N SER A 170 19.19 -6.71 -0.56
CA SER A 170 20.05 -6.44 0.60
C SER A 170 21.19 -7.46 0.69
N ALA A 171 22.42 -6.96 0.78
CA ALA A 171 23.63 -7.78 0.93
C ALA A 171 23.97 -8.07 2.39
N THR A 172 23.40 -7.32 3.35
CA THR A 172 23.70 -7.44 4.77
C THR A 172 22.48 -7.82 5.60
N ARG A 173 22.73 -8.42 6.76
CA ARG A 173 21.67 -8.77 7.73
C ARG A 173 20.89 -7.54 8.18
N ALA A 174 21.55 -6.40 8.38
CA ALA A 174 20.88 -5.18 8.84
C ALA A 174 19.90 -4.61 7.80
N GLY A 175 20.26 -4.62 6.51
CA GLY A 175 19.33 -4.22 5.45
C GLY A 175 18.16 -5.21 5.31
N GLY A 176 18.43 -6.52 5.47
CA GLY A 176 17.38 -7.54 5.54
C GLY A 176 16.41 -7.32 6.72
N LEU A 177 16.91 -6.90 7.88
CA LEU A 177 16.09 -6.57 9.04
C LEU A 177 15.20 -5.33 8.81
N LEU A 178 15.68 -4.32 8.08
CA LEU A 178 14.87 -3.16 7.70
C LEU A 178 13.70 -3.55 6.79
N VAL A 179 13.97 -4.41 5.80
CA VAL A 179 12.93 -4.98 4.94
C VAL A 179 11.93 -5.79 5.75
N LEU A 180 12.41 -6.61 6.69
CA LEU A 180 11.52 -7.40 7.56
C LEU A 180 10.64 -6.50 8.44
N ALA A 181 11.22 -5.47 9.07
CA ALA A 181 10.49 -4.52 9.90
C ALA A 181 9.41 -3.79 9.09
N TYR A 182 9.74 -3.34 7.88
CA TYR A 182 8.77 -2.81 6.93
C TYR A 182 7.63 -3.80 6.68
N LYS A 183 7.96 -5.06 6.37
CA LYS A 183 6.94 -6.08 6.09
C LYS A 183 5.97 -6.29 7.25
N ILE A 184 6.49 -6.35 8.48
CA ILE A 184 5.67 -6.50 9.69
C ILE A 184 4.73 -5.29 9.89
N ILE A 185 5.26 -4.07 9.71
CA ILE A 185 4.50 -2.83 9.88
C ILE A 185 3.33 -2.73 8.89
N ILE A 186 3.53 -3.17 7.64
CA ILE A 186 2.47 -3.19 6.63
C ILE A 186 1.52 -4.38 6.78
N ALA A 187 2.04 -5.55 7.15
CA ALA A 187 1.21 -6.76 7.30
C ALA A 187 0.15 -6.58 8.39
N PHE A 188 0.47 -5.88 9.48
CA PHE A 188 -0.44 -5.70 10.60
C PHE A 188 -1.79 -5.03 10.21
N PRO A 189 -1.83 -3.83 9.58
CA PRO A 189 -3.08 -3.22 9.15
C PRO A 189 -3.78 -4.04 8.05
N LEU A 190 -3.03 -4.71 7.16
CA LEU A 190 -3.62 -5.57 6.13
C LEU A 190 -4.38 -6.76 6.74
N ILE A 191 -3.75 -7.48 7.67
CA ILE A 191 -4.36 -8.61 8.38
C ILE A 191 -5.61 -8.12 9.15
N THR A 192 -5.52 -6.97 9.81
CA THR A 192 -6.65 -6.40 10.56
C THR A 192 -7.86 -6.14 9.66
N ILE A 193 -7.64 -5.59 8.46
CA ILE A 193 -8.72 -5.36 7.48
C ILE A 193 -9.27 -6.68 6.96
N ALA A 194 -8.40 -7.65 6.62
CA ALA A 194 -8.83 -8.96 6.14
C ALA A 194 -9.71 -9.66 7.17
N CYS A 195 -9.30 -9.70 8.45
CA CYS A 195 -10.09 -10.27 9.54
C CYS A 195 -11.45 -9.57 9.70
N ARG A 196 -11.48 -8.22 9.65
CA ARG A 196 -12.74 -7.46 9.70
C ARG A 196 -13.66 -7.76 8.53
N TRP A 197 -13.12 -7.87 7.33
CA TRP A 197 -13.89 -8.18 6.13
C TRP A 197 -14.52 -9.57 6.20
N ILE A 198 -13.76 -10.57 6.68
CA ILE A 198 -14.26 -11.93 6.90
C ILE A 198 -15.40 -11.93 7.94
N ALA A 199 -15.21 -11.25 9.07
CA ALA A 199 -16.23 -11.15 10.10
C ALA A 199 -17.54 -10.53 9.57
N TRP A 200 -17.44 -9.43 8.82
CA TRP A 200 -18.59 -8.78 8.19
C TRP A 200 -19.33 -9.69 7.19
N ARG A 201 -18.59 -10.47 6.39
CA ARG A 201 -19.16 -11.46 5.47
C ARG A 201 -19.95 -12.54 6.21
N MET A 202 -19.41 -13.05 7.31
CA MET A 202 -20.08 -14.09 8.12
C MET A 202 -21.37 -13.57 8.77
N ASP A 203 -21.36 -12.35 9.30
CA ASP A 203 -22.56 -11.74 9.90
C ASP A 203 -23.66 -11.50 8.87
N THR A 204 -23.28 -11.10 7.65
CA THR A 204 -24.24 -10.91 6.55
C THR A 204 -24.85 -12.24 6.12
N ALA A 205 -24.05 -13.31 6.05
CA ALA A 205 -24.55 -14.65 5.71
C ALA A 205 -25.55 -15.17 6.75
N LYS A 206 -25.30 -14.96 8.05
CA LYS A 206 -26.22 -15.34 9.14
C LYS A 206 -27.55 -14.61 9.11
N LYS A 207 -27.59 -13.37 8.63
CA LYS A 207 -28.85 -12.59 8.53
C LYS A 207 -29.71 -12.99 7.33
N LEU A 208 -29.13 -13.69 6.36
CA LEU A 208 -29.82 -14.14 5.14
C LEU A 208 -30.27 -15.61 5.22
N ALA A 209 -29.78 -16.36 6.21
CA ALA A 209 -30.18 -17.74 6.50
C ALA A 209 -31.34 -17.75 7.51
#